data_AF-A0A8T3WFL7-F1
#
_entry.id   AF-A0A8T3WFL7-F1
#
_cell.length_a   1.000
_cell.length_b   1.000
_cell.length_c   1.000
_cell.angle_alpha   90.00
_cell.angle_beta   90.00
_cell.angle_gamma   90.00
#
_symmetry.space_group_name_H-M   'P 1'
#
loop_
_entity.id
_entity.type
_entity.pdbx_description
1 polymer ?
#
loop_
_entity_poly.entity_id
_entity_poly.type
_entity_poly.pdbx_seq_one_letter_code
_entity_poly.pdbx_strand_id
1 'polypeptide(L)'
;MKNVMLYLGGGSMMGIFGGGILKRLSDERVYDKIETIYSVSAGAFNAAYFIAGHIKSEQIDIGASIYYENLQEDFIFSDCVLPAARSRLMRRSGFNIEDRNVLNVVNVDHMMSVVRTTKILDIEALNQSTIPVYVKVFDLKEMRIVYLNLKEETLSLERCD
;
A
#
# COMPACT_ATOMS: atom_id res chain seq x y z
N MET A 1 3.82 26.97 -0.05
CA MET A 1 4.03 26.70 -1.49
C MET A 1 4.28 25.20 -1.61
N LYS A 2 3.44 24.47 -2.35
CA LYS A 2 3.62 23.03 -2.59
C LYS A 2 4.67 22.85 -3.68
N ASN A 3 5.66 21.98 -3.46
CA ASN A 3 6.77 21.77 -4.40
C ASN A 3 7.44 20.39 -4.31
N VAL A 4 6.95 19.49 -3.46
CA VAL A 4 7.49 18.14 -3.30
C VAL A 4 6.49 17.10 -3.82
N MET A 5 6.98 16.19 -4.65
CA MET A 5 6.25 14.98 -5.02
C MET A 5 6.82 13.80 -4.24
N LEU A 6 5.96 13.01 -3.60
CA LEU A 6 6.39 11.78 -2.92
C LEU A 6 6.10 10.58 -3.80
N TYR A 7 7.08 9.68 -3.91
CA TYR A 7 6.89 8.36 -4.50
C TYR A 7 7.03 7.28 -3.42
N LEU A 8 5.97 6.52 -3.20
CA LEU A 8 5.92 5.44 -2.22
C LEU A 8 5.92 4.09 -2.92
N GLY A 9 7.06 3.41 -2.85
CA GLY A 9 7.25 2.09 -3.43
C GLY A 9 6.43 1.00 -2.72
N GLY A 10 6.29 -0.12 -3.43
CA GLY A 10 5.75 -1.35 -2.85
C GLY A 10 6.82 -2.11 -2.07
N GLY A 11 6.43 -3.25 -1.48
CA GLY A 11 7.38 -4.12 -0.79
C GLY A 11 6.79 -5.00 0.29
N SER A 12 5.48 -5.23 0.30
CA SER A 12 4.80 -6.04 1.32
C SER A 12 5.23 -5.60 2.74
N MET A 13 5.95 -6.45 3.49
CA MET A 13 6.44 -6.13 4.83
C MET A 13 7.45 -4.98 4.89
N MET A 14 8.17 -4.69 3.80
CA MET A 14 9.05 -3.50 3.73
C MET A 14 8.26 -2.19 3.81
N GLY A 15 6.92 -2.25 3.68
CA GLY A 15 6.04 -1.12 3.95
C GLY A 15 6.23 -0.53 5.35
N ILE A 16 6.70 -1.31 6.34
CA ILE A 16 7.02 -0.79 7.69
C ILE A 16 8.04 0.34 7.66
N PHE A 17 9.04 0.26 6.78
CA PHE A 17 10.06 1.29 6.63
C PHE A 17 9.45 2.57 6.05
N GLY A 18 8.60 2.43 5.02
CA GLY A 18 7.85 3.54 4.46
C GLY A 18 6.92 4.19 5.49
N GLY A 19 6.23 3.39 6.31
CA GLY A 19 5.38 3.87 7.40
C GLY A 19 6.17 4.69 8.43
N GLY A 20 7.36 4.22 8.83
CA GLY A 20 8.24 4.95 9.74
C GLY A 20 8.72 6.29 9.17
N ILE A 21 9.10 6.34 7.89
CA ILE A 21 9.46 7.60 7.22
C ILE A 21 8.27 8.56 7.21
N LEU A 22 7.09 8.09 6.80
CA LEU A 22 5.89 8.92 6.74
C LEU A 22 5.47 9.42 8.12
N LYS A 23 5.64 8.62 9.18
CA LYS A 23 5.46 9.09 10.56
C LYS A 23 6.38 10.26 10.86
N ARG A 24 7.68 10.13 10.55
CA ARG A 24 8.63 11.23 10.77
C ARG A 24 8.27 12.48 9.97
N LEU A 25 7.82 12.33 8.73
CA LEU A 25 7.34 13.46 7.92
C LEU A 25 6.07 14.10 8.50
N SER A 26 5.16 13.30 9.07
CA SER A 26 3.97 13.79 9.78
C SER A 26 4.36 14.62 11.00
N ASP A 27 5.30 14.12 11.81
CA ASP A 27 5.82 14.82 12.99
C ASP A 27 6.45 16.17 12.63
N GLU A 28 7.12 16.24 11.48
CA GLU A 28 7.71 17.46 10.91
C GLU A 28 6.70 18.36 10.17
N ARG A 29 5.41 17.99 10.16
CA ARG A 29 4.28 18.76 9.60
C ARG A 29 4.49 19.21 8.15
N VAL A 30 5.11 18.37 7.32
CA VAL A 30 5.48 18.74 5.94
C VAL A 30 4.34 18.67 4.92
N TYR A 31 3.11 18.39 5.36
CA TYR A 31 1.94 18.20 4.50
C TYR A 31 1.70 19.37 3.54
N ASP A 32 1.95 20.61 3.98
CA ASP A 32 1.78 21.84 3.20
C ASP A 32 2.79 22.00 2.05
N LYS A 33 3.88 21.22 2.07
CA LYS A 33 4.91 21.17 1.03
C LYS A 33 4.64 20.09 -0.02
N ILE A 34 3.80 19.11 0.30
CA ILE A 34 3.51 17.98 -0.58
C ILE A 34 2.47 18.41 -1.62
N GLU A 35 2.88 18.35 -2.87
CA GLU A 35 2.02 18.62 -4.03
C GLU A 35 1.15 17.42 -4.37
N THR A 36 1.75 16.24 -4.44
CA THR A 36 1.09 14.99 -4.83
C THR A 36 1.86 13.77 -4.32
N ILE A 37 1.18 12.64 -4.20
CA ILE A 37 1.76 11.36 -3.85
C ILE A 37 1.47 10.34 -4.96
N TYR A 38 2.51 9.71 -5.48
CA TYR A 38 2.40 8.52 -6.33
C TYR A 38 2.78 7.29 -5.51
N SER A 39 2.02 6.22 -5.66
CA SER A 39 2.21 5.04 -4.82
C SER A 39 1.96 3.73 -5.57
N VAL A 40 2.44 2.62 -5.01
CA VAL A 40 2.18 1.27 -5.51
C VAL A 40 2.17 0.26 -4.37
N SER A 41 1.23 -0.69 -4.39
CA SER A 41 1.15 -1.79 -3.42
C SER A 41 1.15 -1.29 -1.97
N ALA A 42 2.04 -1.78 -1.09
CA ALA A 42 2.16 -1.33 0.31
C ALA A 42 2.32 0.19 0.46
N GLY A 43 2.94 0.86 -0.52
CA GLY A 43 3.05 2.31 -0.55
C GLY A 43 1.69 3.02 -0.65
N ALA A 44 0.69 2.40 -1.26
CA ALA A 44 -0.67 2.96 -1.36
C ALA A 44 -1.39 2.93 -0.01
N PHE A 45 -1.24 1.84 0.75
CA PHE A 45 -1.74 1.75 2.13
C PHE A 45 -1.06 2.82 3.00
N ASN A 46 0.26 2.92 2.93
CA ASN A 46 1.00 3.94 3.66
C ASN A 46 0.57 5.37 3.29
N ALA A 47 0.35 5.65 2.00
CA ALA A 47 -0.19 6.94 1.56
C ALA A 47 -1.55 7.23 2.19
N ALA A 48 -2.46 6.24 2.19
CA ALA A 48 -3.81 6.42 2.69
C ALA A 48 -3.82 6.83 4.17
N TYR A 49 -3.14 6.08 5.03
CA TYR A 49 -3.04 6.40 6.46
C TYR A 49 -2.26 7.70 6.73
N PHE A 50 -1.21 7.98 5.96
CA PHE A 50 -0.46 9.23 6.11
C PHE A 50 -1.29 10.46 5.79
N ILE A 51 -2.09 10.39 4.72
CA ILE A 51 -2.97 11.48 4.30
C ILE A 51 -4.16 11.64 5.25
N ALA A 52 -4.77 10.54 5.71
CA ALA A 52 -5.75 10.60 6.79
C ALA A 52 -5.12 11.18 8.08
N GLY A 53 -3.86 10.85 8.34
CA GLY A 53 -3.00 11.36 9.41
C GLY A 53 -2.84 12.88 9.43
N HIS A 54 -2.98 13.54 8.27
CA HIS A 54 -2.96 15.00 8.19
C HIS A 54 -4.15 15.64 8.92
N ILE A 55 -5.29 14.95 8.93
CA ILE A 55 -6.54 15.42 9.54
C ILE A 55 -6.71 14.82 10.94
N LYS A 56 -6.43 13.52 11.09
CA LYS A 56 -6.51 12.77 12.35
C LYS A 56 -5.19 12.07 12.62
N SER A 57 -4.35 12.69 13.46
CA SER A 57 -2.95 12.29 13.63
C SER A 57 -2.75 10.84 14.06
N GLU A 58 -3.71 10.22 14.74
CA GLU A 58 -3.64 8.80 15.13
C GLU A 58 -3.57 7.85 13.92
N GLN A 59 -4.05 8.27 12.74
CA GLN A 59 -4.10 7.41 11.55
C GLN A 59 -2.70 7.01 11.05
N ILE A 60 -1.68 7.86 11.20
CA ILE A 60 -0.31 7.49 10.80
C ILE A 60 0.27 6.39 11.68
N ASP A 61 -0.04 6.41 12.98
CA ASP A 61 0.38 5.39 13.94
C ASP A 61 -0.35 4.07 13.70
N ILE A 62 -1.67 4.14 13.46
CA ILE A 62 -2.48 2.98 13.07
C ILE A 62 -1.89 2.33 11.81
N GLY A 63 -1.65 3.12 10.75
CA GLY A 63 -1.12 2.60 9.49
C GLY A 63 0.25 1.95 9.62
N ALA A 64 1.17 2.57 10.37
CA ALA A 64 2.49 1.99 10.62
C ALA A 64 2.42 0.72 11.48
N SER A 65 1.49 0.67 12.45
CA SER A 65 1.33 -0.46 13.36
C SER A 65 0.89 -1.75 12.69
N ILE A 66 0.15 -1.68 11.58
CA ILE A 66 -0.33 -2.86 10.82
C ILE A 66 0.82 -3.85 10.57
N TYR A 67 1.98 -3.36 10.17
CA TYR A 67 3.11 -4.22 9.82
C TYR A 67 3.70 -4.98 11.01
N TYR A 68 3.85 -4.33 12.16
CA TYR A 68 4.50 -4.95 13.33
C TYR A 68 3.53 -5.48 14.38
N GLU A 69 2.22 -5.23 14.26
CA GLU A 69 1.24 -5.80 15.18
C GLU A 69 0.37 -6.87 14.54
N ASN A 70 0.15 -6.82 13.21
CA ASN A 70 -0.85 -7.66 12.57
C ASN A 70 -0.32 -8.50 11.40
N LEU A 71 0.73 -8.04 10.70
CA LEU A 71 1.30 -8.74 9.54
C LEU A 71 2.58 -9.52 9.86
N GLN A 72 2.99 -9.59 11.12
CA GLN A 72 4.15 -10.41 11.53
C GLN A 72 3.91 -11.90 11.29
N GLU A 73 2.67 -12.33 11.48
CA GLU A 73 2.21 -13.71 11.30
C GLU A 73 1.12 -13.74 10.21
N ASP A 74 0.97 -14.90 9.55
CA ASP A 74 -0.05 -15.22 8.54
C ASP A 74 -0.13 -14.32 7.29
N PHE A 75 0.68 -13.27 7.20
CA PHE A 75 0.77 -12.41 6.02
C PHE A 75 1.74 -12.95 4.96
N ILE A 76 2.88 -13.50 5.37
CA ILE A 76 3.82 -14.15 4.45
C ILE A 76 3.73 -15.66 4.65
N PHE A 77 3.36 -16.37 3.58
CA PHE A 77 3.46 -17.83 3.55
C PHE A 77 4.93 -18.22 3.40
N SER A 78 5.65 -18.35 4.51
CA SER A 78 7.08 -18.66 4.56
C SER A 78 7.46 -19.89 3.74
N ASP A 79 6.62 -20.93 3.78
CA ASP A 79 6.77 -22.17 3.02
C ASP A 79 6.74 -21.95 1.50
N CYS A 80 6.11 -20.87 1.04
CA CYS A 80 6.05 -20.48 -0.37
C CYS A 80 7.20 -19.56 -0.80
N VAL A 81 7.95 -18.94 0.13
CA VAL A 81 8.98 -17.93 -0.19
C VAL A 81 10.15 -18.53 -0.94
N LEU A 82 10.75 -19.60 -0.41
CA LEU A 82 11.90 -20.28 -1.02
C LEU A 82 11.58 -20.87 -2.40
N PRO A 83 10.46 -21.62 -2.56
CA PRO A 83 10.02 -22.07 -3.88
C PRO A 83 9.79 -20.92 -4.87
N ALA A 84 9.13 -19.84 -4.45
CA ALA A 84 8.88 -18.69 -5.31
C ALA A 84 10.19 -17.98 -5.74
N ALA A 85 11.14 -17.81 -4.82
CA ALA A 85 12.45 -17.24 -5.12
C ALA A 85 13.23 -18.10 -6.13
N ARG A 86 13.24 -19.43 -5.93
CA ARG A 86 13.87 -20.39 -6.86
C ARG A 86 13.23 -20.34 -8.25
N SER A 87 11.90 -20.30 -8.32
CA SER A 87 11.17 -20.19 -9.59
C SER A 87 11.49 -18.89 -10.32
N ARG A 88 11.58 -17.76 -9.61
CA ARG A 88 11.97 -16.46 -10.20
C ARG A 88 13.40 -16.47 -10.74
N LEU A 89 14.33 -17.09 -10.02
CA LEU A 89 15.72 -17.21 -10.46
C LEU A 89 15.83 -18.08 -11.72
N MET A 90 15.17 -19.24 -11.73
CA MET A 90 15.14 -20.14 -12.88
C MET A 90 14.51 -19.51 -14.13
N ARG A 91 13.43 -18.74 -13.97
CA ARG A 91 12.83 -17.96 -15.08
C ARG A 91 13.82 -16.93 -15.64
N ARG A 92 14.59 -16.26 -14.79
CA ARG A 92 15.62 -15.31 -15.22
C ARG A 92 16.75 -15.99 -16.01
N SER A 93 17.01 -17.26 -15.75
CA SER A 93 17.98 -18.08 -16.48
C SER A 93 17.43 -18.74 -17.76
N GLY A 94 16.20 -18.42 -18.17
CA GLY A 94 15.61 -18.89 -19.44
C GLY A 94 14.89 -20.24 -19.36
N PHE A 95 14.67 -20.80 -18.15
CA PHE A 95 13.86 -22.00 -17.99
C PHE A 95 12.36 -21.67 -18.00
N ASN A 96 11.60 -22.30 -18.89
CA ASN A 96 10.14 -22.20 -18.93
C ASN A 96 9.53 -23.04 -17.81
N ILE A 97 9.12 -22.37 -16.73
CA ILE A 97 8.30 -22.98 -15.67
C ILE A 97 6.84 -22.68 -16.00
N GLU A 98 6.02 -23.72 -16.21
CA GLU A 98 4.59 -23.59 -16.45
C GLU A 98 3.92 -22.64 -15.44
N ASP A 99 3.14 -21.68 -15.95
CA ASP A 99 2.52 -20.58 -15.17
C ASP A 99 1.44 -21.04 -14.16
N ARG A 100 1.12 -22.33 -14.09
CA ARG A 100 -0.06 -22.82 -13.36
C ARG A 100 0.04 -22.74 -11.83
N ASN A 101 1.24 -22.52 -11.29
CA ASN A 101 1.49 -22.45 -9.85
C ASN A 101 2.22 -21.16 -9.47
N VAL A 102 1.64 -19.99 -9.76
CA VAL A 102 2.07 -18.76 -9.10
C VAL A 102 1.74 -18.91 -7.62
N LEU A 103 2.74 -19.33 -6.83
CA LEU A 103 2.59 -19.43 -5.39
C LEU A 103 2.30 -18.04 -4.83
N ASN A 104 1.12 -17.88 -4.24
CA ASN A 104 0.80 -16.69 -3.47
C ASN A 104 1.70 -16.70 -2.23
N VAL A 105 2.68 -15.80 -2.22
CA VAL A 105 3.61 -15.63 -1.09
C VAL A 105 3.00 -14.72 -0.03
N VAL A 106 1.97 -13.96 -0.39
CA VAL A 106 1.33 -12.94 0.44
C VAL A 106 -0.15 -13.28 0.62
N ASN A 107 -0.61 -13.26 1.87
CA ASN A 107 -2.01 -13.41 2.24
C ASN A 107 -2.70 -12.05 2.20
N VAL A 108 -3.24 -11.69 1.04
CA VAL A 108 -3.94 -10.41 0.86
C VAL A 108 -5.24 -10.38 1.66
N ASP A 109 -5.92 -11.52 1.82
CA ASP A 109 -7.19 -11.60 2.56
C ASP A 109 -6.99 -11.29 4.05
N HIS A 110 -5.91 -11.82 4.66
CA HIS A 110 -5.53 -11.48 6.03
C HIS A 110 -5.27 -9.97 6.18
N MET A 111 -4.47 -9.40 5.28
CA MET A 111 -4.19 -7.96 5.30
C MET A 111 -5.47 -7.12 5.14
N MET A 112 -6.37 -7.49 4.21
CA MET A 112 -7.64 -6.79 4.01
C MET A 112 -8.56 -6.93 5.23
N SER A 113 -8.57 -8.08 5.88
CA SER A 113 -9.30 -8.29 7.14
C SER A 113 -8.81 -7.34 8.23
N VAL A 114 -7.49 -7.22 8.42
CA VAL A 114 -6.89 -6.29 9.40
C VAL A 114 -7.31 -4.86 9.12
N VAL A 115 -7.20 -4.39 7.87
CA VAL A 115 -7.56 -3.01 7.48
C VAL A 115 -9.05 -2.74 7.64
N ARG A 116 -9.92 -3.73 7.41
CA ARG A 116 -11.38 -3.55 7.49
C ARG A 116 -11.96 -3.68 8.89
N THR A 117 -11.29 -4.42 9.78
CA THR A 117 -11.87 -4.80 11.09
C THR A 117 -11.12 -4.24 12.29
N THR A 118 -9.79 -4.13 12.20
CA THR A 118 -8.93 -3.89 13.37
C THR A 118 -8.24 -2.53 13.29
N LYS A 119 -7.67 -2.22 12.13
CA LYS A 119 -6.87 -1.00 11.89
C LYS A 119 -7.59 -0.12 10.88
N ILE A 120 -8.83 0.23 11.16
CA ILE A 120 -9.73 0.86 10.19
C ILE A 120 -9.18 2.21 9.73
N LEU A 121 -9.08 2.38 8.41
CA LEU A 121 -8.73 3.66 7.78
C LEU A 121 -9.91 4.63 7.91
N ASP A 122 -9.64 5.84 8.38
CA ASP A 122 -10.64 6.89 8.45
C ASP A 122 -10.86 7.53 7.06
N ILE A 123 -11.91 7.06 6.37
CA ILE A 123 -12.26 7.49 5.01
C ILE A 123 -12.66 8.97 4.97
N GLU A 124 -13.30 9.48 6.02
CA GLU A 124 -13.69 10.88 6.10
C GLU A 124 -12.44 11.78 6.16
N ALA A 125 -11.50 11.46 7.06
CA ALA A 125 -10.23 12.14 7.19
C ALA A 125 -9.40 12.07 5.89
N LEU A 126 -9.37 10.91 5.22
CA LEU A 126 -8.74 10.75 3.92
C LEU A 126 -9.35 11.72 2.88
N ASN A 127 -10.67 11.79 2.80
CA ASN A 127 -11.39 12.59 1.82
C ASN A 127 -11.27 14.11 2.07
N GLN A 128 -11.15 14.53 3.33
CA GLN A 128 -10.93 15.94 3.70
C GLN A 128 -9.55 16.48 3.29
N SER A 129 -8.56 15.61 3.07
CA SER A 129 -7.22 16.05 2.67
C SER A 129 -7.19 16.60 1.23
N THR A 130 -6.52 17.74 1.06
CA THR A 130 -6.34 18.40 -0.25
C THR A 130 -5.16 17.85 -1.05
N ILE A 131 -4.42 16.88 -0.51
CA ILE A 131 -3.26 16.28 -1.20
C ILE A 131 -3.80 15.16 -2.11
N PRO A 132 -3.61 15.24 -3.44
CA PRO A 132 -3.97 14.16 -4.35
C PRO A 132 -3.02 12.96 -4.16
N VAL A 133 -3.59 11.75 -4.25
CA VAL A 133 -2.86 10.49 -4.16
C VAL A 133 -3.23 9.63 -5.35
N TYR A 134 -2.22 9.16 -6.08
CA TYR A 134 -2.38 8.29 -7.24
C TYR A 134 -1.76 6.93 -6.97
N VAL A 135 -2.53 5.88 -7.22
CA VAL A 135 -2.09 4.48 -7.11
C VAL A 135 -1.81 3.95 -8.51
N LYS A 136 -0.56 3.54 -8.73
CA LYS A 136 -0.14 2.88 -9.97
C LYS A 136 -0.65 1.45 -9.98
N VAL A 137 -1.49 1.11 -10.95
CA VAL A 137 -1.99 -0.25 -11.17
C VAL A 137 -1.76 -0.67 -12.62
N PHE A 138 -1.79 -1.98 -12.88
CA PHE A 138 -1.75 -2.51 -14.23
C PHE A 138 -3.17 -2.98 -14.60
N ASP A 139 -3.76 -2.30 -15.57
CA ASP A 139 -5.07 -2.66 -16.11
C ASP A 139 -4.93 -3.86 -17.04
N LEU A 140 -5.58 -4.97 -16.70
CA LEU A 140 -5.53 -6.21 -17.49
C LEU A 140 -6.40 -6.16 -18.75
N LYS A 141 -7.42 -5.31 -18.79
CA LYS A 141 -8.30 -5.14 -19.94
C LYS A 141 -7.61 -4.29 -21.00
N GLU A 142 -6.99 -3.20 -20.58
CA GLU A 142 -6.29 -2.27 -21.48
C GLU A 142 -4.81 -2.61 -21.66
N MET A 143 -4.29 -3.57 -20.89
CA MET A 143 -2.89 -4.04 -20.92
C MET A 143 -1.87 -2.91 -20.74
N ARG A 144 -2.20 -1.92 -19.89
CA ARG A 144 -1.36 -0.74 -19.65
C ARG A 144 -1.36 -0.34 -18.18
N ILE A 145 -0.35 0.45 -17.83
CA ILE A 145 -0.29 1.11 -16.52
C ILE A 145 -1.29 2.26 -16.50
N VAL A 146 -2.08 2.34 -15.44
CA VAL A 146 -2.95 3.47 -15.13
C VAL A 146 -2.69 3.96 -13.70
N TYR A 147 -3.01 5.23 -13.45
CA TYR A 147 -2.86 5.88 -12.16
C TYR A 147 -4.26 6.25 -11.66
N LEU A 148 -4.74 5.51 -10.67
CA LEU A 148 -6.06 5.72 -10.10
C LEU A 148 -5.99 6.72 -8.96
N ASN A 149 -6.94 7.66 -8.89
CA ASN A 149 -7.05 8.57 -7.76
C ASN A 149 -7.60 7.80 -6.55
N LEU A 150 -6.80 7.69 -5.49
CA LEU A 150 -7.14 6.88 -4.31
C LEU A 150 -8.49 7.27 -3.70
N LYS A 151 -8.80 8.57 -3.66
CA LYS A 151 -10.04 9.07 -3.03
C LYS A 151 -11.27 8.73 -3.86
N GLU A 152 -11.18 8.88 -5.18
CA GLU A 152 -12.30 8.59 -6.09
C GLU A 152 -12.62 7.08 -6.13
N GLU A 153 -11.60 6.23 -6.12
CA GLU A 153 -11.79 4.77 -6.10
C GLU A 153 -12.22 4.22 -4.73
N THR A 154 -11.89 4.91 -3.63
CA THR A 154 -12.38 4.47 -2.31
C THR A 154 -13.89 4.66 -2.19
N LEU A 155 -14.42 5.74 -2.78
CA LEU A 155 -15.86 6.03 -2.84
C LEU A 155 -16.65 5.10 -3.77
N SER A 156 -15.99 4.45 -4.73
CA SER A 156 -16.63 3.46 -5.62
C SER A 156 -16.82 2.10 -4.92
N LEU A 157 -15.94 1.77 -3.97
CA LEU A 157 -16.01 0.53 -3.19
C LEU A 157 -17.14 0.53 -2.13
N GLU A 158 -17.50 1.69 -1.58
CA GLU A 158 -18.64 1.83 -0.64
C GLU A 158 -20.01 1.68 -1.32
N ARG A 159 -20.09 1.69 -2.65
CA ARG A 159 -21.34 1.56 -3.42
C ARG A 159 -21.67 0.13 -3.85
N CYS A 160 -20.84 -0.84 -3.49
CA CYS A 160 -21.01 -2.24 -3.86
C CYS A 160 -21.59 -3.12 -2.73
N ASP A 161 -22.16 -2.51 -1.69
CA ASP A 161 -22.98 -3.18 -0.67
C ASP A 161 -24.47 -3.18 -1.04
#